data_AF-A0A166CJN1-F1
#
_entry.id   AF-A0A166CJN1-F1
#
_cell.length_a   1.000
_cell.length_b   1.000
_cell.length_c   1.000
_cell.angle_alpha   90.00
_cell.angle_beta   90.00
_cell.angle_gamma   90.00
#
_symmetry.space_group_name_H-M   'P 1'
#
loop_
_entity.id
_entity.type
_entity.pdbx_description
1 polymer ?
#
loop_
_entity_poly.entity_id
_entity_poly.type
_entity_poly.pdbx_seq_one_letter_code
_entity_poly.pdbx_strand_id
1 'polypeptide(L)'
;MQPNDVLRHNLRSVALFASSGEIGQFQYFFRSVELPSLLDLRIRAVEDSWPHDDLFQFLPRSSCALQRLTLDPGIYFTHTELILALHSVPGLVELEFTQRTGPEEYPAFNNHVLERLTLGAITTSDSPTSTALLRNLRTLSLVGRFPSDITAALINMLGSRIQVNHEPKLQSLYLQPHPYDSDDESVPSADAWKASDAEQVKSTLANTEFVIVIDSGWDSCAFGELL
;
A
#
# COMPACT_ATOMS: atom_id res chain seq x y z
N MET A 1 -1.01 -22.87 -30.57
CA MET A 1 -0.63 -22.17 -29.33
C MET A 1 0.63 -21.41 -29.65
N GLN A 2 0.54 -20.08 -29.82
CA GLN A 2 1.74 -19.29 -30.12
C GLN A 2 2.59 -19.19 -28.85
N PRO A 3 3.93 -19.13 -28.94
CA PRO A 3 4.81 -19.03 -27.77
C PRO A 3 4.44 -17.89 -26.82
N ASN A 4 3.91 -16.79 -27.38
CA ASN A 4 3.44 -15.62 -26.63
C ASN A 4 2.19 -15.91 -25.77
N ASP A 5 1.32 -16.84 -26.18
CA ASP A 5 0.14 -17.24 -25.40
C ASP A 5 0.57 -17.99 -24.13
N VAL A 6 1.58 -18.85 -24.25
CA VAL A 6 2.10 -19.66 -23.13
C VAL A 6 2.71 -18.76 -22.05
N LEU A 7 3.44 -17.72 -22.45
CA LEU A 7 4.03 -16.77 -21.52
C LEU A 7 2.96 -15.94 -20.80
N ARG A 8 1.95 -15.45 -21.52
CA ARG A 8 0.84 -14.65 -20.96
C ARG A 8 0.04 -15.40 -19.89
N HIS A 9 -0.19 -16.70 -20.08
CA HIS A 9 -0.98 -17.50 -19.15
C HIS A 9 -0.21 -18.08 -17.97
N ASN A 10 1.13 -17.98 -17.93
CA ASN A 10 1.93 -18.57 -16.85
C ASN A 10 2.70 -17.53 -16.03
N LEU A 11 2.67 -16.27 -16.43
CA LEU A 11 3.41 -15.23 -15.75
C LEU A 11 2.71 -14.85 -14.44
N ARG A 12 3.41 -15.10 -13.32
CA ARG A 12 2.87 -14.95 -11.96
C ARG A 12 3.38 -13.72 -11.22
N SER A 13 4.55 -13.20 -11.58
CA SER A 13 5.12 -12.00 -10.97
C SER A 13 5.60 -11.06 -12.07
N VAL A 14 5.20 -9.80 -11.97
CA VAL A 14 5.62 -8.70 -12.85
C VAL A 14 6.20 -7.60 -12.00
N ALA A 15 7.38 -7.11 -12.38
CA ALA A 15 7.92 -5.87 -11.87
C ALA A 15 8.12 -4.89 -13.03
N LEU A 16 7.46 -3.73 -12.96
CA LEU A 16 7.57 -2.67 -13.94
C LEU A 16 8.29 -1.48 -13.32
N PHE A 17 9.30 -0.99 -14.02
CA PHE A 17 10.12 0.15 -13.61
C PHE A 17 10.11 1.15 -14.76
N ALA A 18 9.68 2.38 -14.51
CA ALA A 18 9.81 3.47 -15.48
C ALA A 18 10.77 4.52 -14.94
N SER A 19 11.63 5.01 -15.83
CA SER A 19 12.44 6.19 -15.57
C SER A 19 11.70 7.47 -16.00
N SER A 20 12.21 8.63 -15.59
CA SER A 20 11.61 9.91 -15.96
C SER A 20 11.52 10.07 -17.48
N GLY A 21 10.36 10.48 -17.98
CA GLY A 21 10.09 10.66 -19.42
C GLY A 21 9.45 9.46 -20.13
N GLU A 22 9.17 8.34 -19.44
CA GLU A 22 8.62 7.11 -20.05
C GLU A 22 7.13 6.88 -19.75
N ILE A 23 6.34 7.96 -19.62
CA ILE A 23 4.92 7.96 -19.21
C ILE A 23 4.06 6.98 -20.04
N GLY A 24 4.36 6.80 -21.33
CA GLY A 24 3.57 5.96 -22.24
C GLY A 24 3.80 4.44 -22.11
N GLN A 25 4.89 4.00 -21.48
CA GLN A 25 5.26 2.58 -21.49
C GLN A 25 4.35 1.73 -20.62
N PHE A 26 3.99 2.21 -19.42
CA PHE A 26 3.05 1.46 -18.59
C PHE A 26 1.65 1.42 -19.21
N GLN A 27 1.18 2.53 -19.79
CA GLN A 27 -0.11 2.57 -20.48
C GLN A 27 -0.16 1.54 -21.62
N TYR A 28 0.90 1.52 -22.44
CA TYR A 28 1.02 0.55 -23.52
C TYR A 28 1.02 -0.89 -22.99
N PHE A 29 1.82 -1.17 -21.96
CA PHE A 29 1.88 -2.48 -21.33
C PHE A 29 0.50 -2.91 -20.84
N PHE A 30 -0.11 -2.14 -19.94
CA PHE A 30 -1.38 -2.49 -19.32
C PHE A 30 -2.47 -2.69 -20.35
N ARG A 31 -2.56 -1.85 -21.40
CA ARG A 31 -3.52 -2.00 -22.49
C ARG A 31 -3.29 -3.20 -23.41
N SER A 32 -2.05 -3.67 -23.53
CA SER A 32 -1.67 -4.70 -24.52
C SER A 32 -1.62 -6.12 -23.97
N VAL A 33 -1.66 -6.28 -22.64
CA VAL A 33 -1.53 -7.58 -22.00
C VAL A 33 -2.70 -7.91 -21.08
N GLU A 34 -2.98 -9.21 -20.99
CA GLU A 34 -3.85 -9.82 -19.98
C GLU A 34 -3.04 -10.89 -19.29
N LEU A 35 -2.98 -10.85 -17.96
CA LEU A 35 -2.14 -11.73 -17.15
C LEU A 35 -2.99 -12.47 -16.11
N PRO A 36 -3.79 -13.47 -16.51
CA PRO A 36 -4.75 -14.13 -15.61
C PRO A 36 -4.13 -14.91 -14.46
N SER A 37 -2.87 -15.32 -14.62
CA SER A 37 -2.12 -16.02 -13.57
C SER A 37 -1.29 -15.09 -12.69
N LEU A 38 -1.41 -13.76 -12.83
CA LEU A 38 -0.65 -12.80 -12.06
C LEU A 38 -1.04 -12.86 -10.58
N LEU A 39 -0.03 -13.05 -9.72
CA LEU A 39 -0.14 -13.10 -8.27
C LEU A 39 0.61 -11.93 -7.60
N ASP A 40 1.65 -11.43 -8.24
CA ASP A 40 2.53 -10.40 -7.70
C ASP A 40 2.77 -9.30 -8.74
N LEU A 41 2.49 -8.06 -8.35
CA LEU A 41 2.69 -6.88 -9.18
C LEU A 41 3.48 -5.83 -8.40
N ARG A 42 4.67 -5.52 -8.88
CA ARG A 42 5.49 -4.41 -8.41
C ARG A 42 5.52 -3.32 -9.46
N ILE A 43 5.25 -2.09 -9.06
CA ILE A 43 5.34 -0.93 -9.94
C ILE A 43 6.17 0.14 -9.25
N ARG A 44 7.24 0.56 -9.93
CA ARG A 44 8.06 1.71 -9.57
C ARG A 44 7.97 2.72 -10.70
N ALA A 45 7.29 3.82 -10.44
CA ALA A 45 7.16 4.92 -11.38
C ALA A 45 7.83 6.16 -10.78
N VAL A 46 8.39 7.00 -11.64
CA VAL A 46 8.93 8.31 -11.27
C VAL A 46 7.94 9.38 -11.73
N GLU A 47 7.46 10.20 -10.80
CA GLU A 47 6.59 11.35 -11.05
C GLU A 47 5.33 11.01 -11.87
N ASP A 48 4.80 11.94 -12.67
CA ASP A 48 3.56 11.94 -13.47
C ASP A 48 3.37 10.76 -14.46
N SER A 49 4.20 9.73 -14.37
CA SER A 49 4.15 8.51 -15.19
C SER A 49 3.16 7.46 -14.69
N TRP A 50 2.42 7.72 -13.62
CA TRP A 50 1.52 6.72 -13.05
C TRP A 50 0.22 6.56 -13.87
N PRO A 51 -0.06 5.36 -14.38
CA PRO A 51 -1.19 5.14 -15.29
C PRO A 51 -2.45 4.71 -14.53
N HIS A 52 -3.00 5.60 -13.68
CA HIS A 52 -4.15 5.31 -12.79
C HIS A 52 -5.24 4.47 -13.51
N ASP A 53 -5.79 5.02 -14.59
CA ASP A 53 -6.91 4.41 -15.30
C ASP A 53 -6.54 3.07 -15.96
N ASP A 54 -5.34 2.97 -16.53
CA ASP A 54 -4.94 1.76 -17.26
C ASP A 54 -4.67 0.59 -16.31
N LEU A 55 -4.12 0.86 -15.13
CA LEU A 55 -3.98 -0.15 -14.09
C LEU A 55 -5.37 -0.62 -13.62
N PHE A 56 -6.29 0.30 -13.35
CA PHE A 56 -7.65 -0.04 -12.88
C PHE A 56 -8.48 -0.77 -13.93
N GLN A 57 -8.18 -0.59 -15.22
CA GLN A 57 -8.77 -1.40 -16.29
C GLN A 57 -8.05 -2.75 -16.46
N PHE A 58 -6.73 -2.79 -16.26
CA PHE A 58 -5.93 -4.00 -16.43
C PHE A 58 -6.26 -5.09 -15.41
N LEU A 59 -6.43 -4.73 -14.13
CA LEU A 59 -6.68 -5.69 -13.05
C LEU A 59 -7.97 -6.52 -13.28
N PRO A 60 -9.15 -5.91 -13.51
CA PRO A 60 -10.36 -6.66 -13.81
C PRO A 60 -10.29 -7.36 -15.18
N ARG A 61 -9.69 -6.72 -16.21
CA ARG A 61 -9.53 -7.35 -17.53
C ARG A 61 -8.70 -8.63 -17.46
N SER A 62 -7.61 -8.60 -16.70
CA SER A 62 -6.76 -9.78 -16.52
C SER A 62 -7.45 -10.86 -15.70
N SER A 63 -8.49 -10.56 -14.93
CA SER A 63 -9.15 -11.52 -14.02
C SER A 63 -8.15 -12.23 -13.10
N CYS A 64 -7.07 -11.53 -12.73
CA CYS A 64 -5.99 -12.09 -11.94
C CYS A 64 -6.36 -12.13 -10.45
N ALA A 65 -5.94 -13.21 -9.78
CA ALA A 65 -6.07 -13.34 -8.33
C ALA A 65 -4.86 -12.71 -7.61
N LEU A 66 -4.65 -11.41 -7.81
CA LEU A 66 -3.47 -10.71 -7.28
C LEU A 66 -3.39 -10.85 -5.75
N GLN A 67 -2.24 -11.30 -5.26
CA GLN A 67 -1.95 -11.55 -3.85
C GLN A 67 -1.00 -10.51 -3.27
N ARG A 68 -0.03 -10.03 -4.05
CA ARG A 68 0.95 -9.01 -3.63
C ARG A 68 0.92 -7.80 -4.57
N LEU A 69 0.89 -6.62 -3.97
CA LEU A 69 1.00 -5.34 -4.67
C LEU A 69 2.06 -4.50 -3.98
N THR A 70 3.11 -4.15 -4.72
CA THR A 70 4.15 -3.22 -4.27
C THR A 70 4.09 -1.95 -5.12
N LEU A 71 3.81 -0.83 -4.46
CA LEU A 71 3.78 0.52 -5.02
C LEU A 71 5.00 1.27 -4.49
N ASP A 72 6.06 1.29 -5.30
CA ASP A 72 7.36 1.86 -4.96
C ASP A 72 7.35 3.40 -5.08
N PRO A 73 8.34 4.07 -4.46
CA PRO A 73 8.36 5.54 -4.41
C PRO A 73 8.44 6.21 -5.78
N GLY A 74 7.84 7.41 -5.85
CA GLY A 74 7.79 8.28 -7.03
C GLY A 74 6.38 8.42 -7.61
N ILE A 75 5.42 7.64 -7.11
CA ILE A 75 4.01 7.74 -7.48
C ILE A 75 3.28 8.70 -6.54
N TYR A 76 2.63 9.71 -7.11
CA TYR A 76 1.69 10.54 -6.39
C TYR A 76 0.32 9.84 -6.34
N PHE A 77 -0.14 9.53 -5.14
CA PHE A 77 -1.51 9.07 -4.90
C PHE A 77 -2.23 10.06 -4.01
N THR A 78 -3.46 10.39 -4.38
CA THR A 78 -4.45 10.83 -3.40
C THR A 78 -4.96 9.62 -2.61
N HIS A 79 -5.46 9.84 -1.41
CA HIS A 79 -6.09 8.77 -0.61
C HIS A 79 -7.29 8.14 -1.35
N THR A 80 -8.03 8.91 -2.14
CA THR A 80 -9.14 8.42 -2.97
C THR A 80 -8.66 7.46 -4.05
N GLU A 81 -7.58 7.80 -4.77
CA GLU A 81 -7.01 6.92 -5.80
C GLU A 81 -6.44 5.64 -5.20
N LEU A 82 -5.79 5.73 -4.03
CA LEU A 82 -5.33 4.55 -3.31
C LEU A 82 -6.52 3.65 -2.92
N ILE A 83 -7.60 4.22 -2.37
CA ILE A 83 -8.82 3.47 -2.04
C ILE A 83 -9.40 2.77 -3.27
N LEU A 84 -9.48 3.45 -4.41
CA LEU A 84 -9.97 2.89 -5.68
C LEU A 84 -9.06 1.76 -6.17
N ALA A 85 -7.74 1.91 -6.04
CA ALA A 85 -6.78 0.86 -6.36
C ALA A 85 -7.03 -0.39 -5.52
N LEU A 86 -7.18 -0.22 -4.20
CA LEU A 86 -7.39 -1.32 -3.27
C LEU A 86 -8.76 -2.00 -3.46
N HIS A 87 -9.79 -1.28 -3.92
CA HIS A 87 -11.07 -1.89 -4.32
C HIS A 87 -10.93 -2.84 -5.51
N SER A 88 -9.99 -2.57 -6.41
CA SER A 88 -9.79 -3.38 -7.63
C SER A 88 -9.08 -4.70 -7.34
N VAL A 89 -8.49 -4.86 -6.15
CA VAL A 89 -7.75 -6.06 -5.73
C VAL A 89 -8.21 -6.57 -4.36
N PRO A 90 -9.49 -6.97 -4.21
CA PRO A 90 -10.05 -7.36 -2.92
C PRO A 90 -9.40 -8.62 -2.30
N GLY A 91 -8.72 -9.43 -3.13
CA GLY A 91 -8.03 -10.65 -2.73
C GLY A 91 -6.60 -10.45 -2.19
N LEU A 92 -6.13 -9.20 -2.09
CA LEU A 92 -4.75 -8.92 -1.70
C LEU A 92 -4.41 -9.46 -0.31
N VAL A 93 -3.23 -10.07 -0.21
CA VAL A 93 -2.64 -10.64 1.00
C VAL A 93 -1.49 -9.77 1.50
N GLU A 94 -0.74 -9.15 0.59
CA GLU A 94 0.42 -8.33 0.90
C GLU A 94 0.32 -6.98 0.17
N LEU A 95 0.39 -5.90 0.95
CA LEU A 95 0.46 -4.53 0.43
C LEU A 95 1.76 -3.88 0.90
N GLU A 96 2.53 -3.40 -0.04
CA GLU A 96 3.69 -2.55 0.21
C GLU A 96 3.46 -1.22 -0.51
N PHE A 97 3.44 -0.13 0.28
CA PHE A 97 3.17 1.20 -0.22
C PHE A 97 4.23 2.17 0.27
N THR A 98 4.94 2.79 -0.67
CA THR A 98 5.95 3.81 -0.37
C THR A 98 5.51 5.18 -0.88
N GLN A 99 5.33 6.12 0.04
CA GLN A 99 5.02 7.51 -0.24
C GLN A 99 6.24 8.39 0.04
N ARG A 100 6.97 8.79 -1.02
CA ARG A 100 8.12 9.70 -0.90
C ARG A 100 7.78 11.15 -1.20
N THR A 101 6.95 11.40 -2.21
CA THR A 101 6.69 12.74 -2.74
C THR A 101 5.19 12.99 -2.76
N GLY A 102 4.75 14.15 -2.24
CA GLY A 102 3.36 14.59 -2.26
C GLY A 102 3.22 15.99 -1.67
N PRO A 103 2.23 16.80 -2.10
CA PRO A 103 1.92 18.04 -1.40
C PRO A 103 1.63 17.71 0.07
N GLU A 104 2.28 18.45 0.97
CA GLU A 104 2.31 18.14 2.41
C GLU A 104 0.91 18.09 3.03
N GLU A 105 -0.06 18.75 2.41
CA GLU A 105 -1.41 18.91 2.90
C GLU A 105 -2.25 17.61 2.86
N TYR A 106 -1.91 16.62 2.02
CA TYR A 106 -2.77 15.44 1.82
C TYR A 106 -1.99 14.14 1.61
N PRO A 107 -1.58 13.45 2.69
CA PRO A 107 -0.94 12.15 2.55
C PRO A 107 -1.90 11.11 1.96
N ALA A 108 -1.37 10.30 1.03
CA ALA A 108 -2.11 9.22 0.39
C ALA A 108 -2.60 8.21 1.43
N PHE A 109 -1.73 7.87 2.38
CA PHE A 109 -2.06 7.00 3.49
C PHE A 109 -2.46 7.82 4.71
N ASN A 110 -3.76 7.86 5.02
CA ASN A 110 -4.34 8.66 6.10
C ASN A 110 -5.42 7.88 6.89
N ASN A 111 -6.09 8.56 7.83
CA ASN A 111 -7.16 7.97 8.65
C ASN A 111 -8.27 7.32 7.82
N HIS A 112 -8.68 7.95 6.71
CA HIS A 112 -9.75 7.41 5.85
C HIS A 112 -9.33 6.07 5.22
N VAL A 113 -8.08 5.94 4.78
CA VAL A 113 -7.56 4.66 4.25
C VAL A 113 -7.56 3.59 5.35
N LEU A 114 -7.11 3.93 6.55
CA LEU A 114 -7.08 3.00 7.69
C LEU A 114 -8.47 2.58 8.15
N GLU A 115 -9.43 3.50 8.19
CA GLU A 115 -10.84 3.20 8.48
C GLU A 115 -11.40 2.21 7.45
N ARG A 116 -11.09 2.41 6.16
CA ARG A 116 -11.48 1.46 5.11
C ARG A 116 -10.77 0.12 5.22
N LEU A 117 -9.59 0.04 5.84
CA LEU A 117 -8.90 -1.22 6.14
C LEU A 117 -9.33 -1.84 7.48
N THR A 118 -10.14 -1.16 8.29
CA THR A 118 -10.59 -1.67 9.59
C THR A 118 -11.75 -2.65 9.41
N LEU A 119 -11.64 -3.85 9.98
CA LEU A 119 -12.68 -4.86 9.90
C LEU A 119 -13.84 -4.52 10.85
N GLY A 120 -15.08 -4.67 10.36
CA GLY A 120 -16.27 -4.43 11.17
C GLY A 120 -16.56 -2.96 11.49
N ALA A 121 -15.79 -2.02 10.93
CA ALA A 121 -16.09 -0.60 11.02
C ALA A 121 -17.42 -0.30 10.32
N ILE A 122 -18.40 0.19 11.09
CA ILE A 122 -19.56 0.89 10.53
C ILE A 122 -19.05 2.29 10.25
N THR A 123 -18.72 2.59 8.98
CA THR A 123 -18.32 3.95 8.64
C THR A 123 -19.47 4.90 8.99
N THR A 124 -19.16 6.00 9.68
CA THR A 124 -20.12 7.04 10.06
C THR A 124 -20.67 7.82 8.86
N SER A 125 -20.17 7.55 7.64
CA SER A 125 -20.82 7.98 6.41
C SER A 125 -21.94 7.02 6.05
N ASP A 126 -23.16 7.56 5.88
CA ASP A 126 -24.44 6.90 5.56
C ASP A 126 -24.48 6.09 4.24
N SER A 127 -23.34 5.57 3.75
CA SER A 127 -23.30 4.76 2.54
C SER A 127 -23.38 3.26 2.87
N PRO A 128 -24.46 2.55 2.48
CA PRO A 128 -24.68 1.13 2.76
C PRO A 128 -23.73 0.17 2.00
N THR A 129 -22.61 0.66 1.47
CA THR A 129 -21.64 -0.09 0.66
C THR A 129 -20.22 -0.07 1.22
N SER A 130 -19.99 0.51 2.40
CA SER A 130 -18.64 0.64 2.96
C SER A 130 -18.15 -0.67 3.58
N THR A 131 -17.86 -1.66 2.74
CA THR A 131 -17.20 -2.89 3.16
C THR A 131 -15.71 -2.65 3.38
N ALA A 132 -15.18 -3.21 4.48
CA ALA A 132 -13.75 -3.22 4.74
C ALA A 132 -12.96 -3.77 3.55
N LEU A 133 -11.88 -3.08 3.20
CA LEU A 133 -10.96 -3.42 2.12
C LEU A 133 -9.93 -4.44 2.58
N LEU A 134 -9.45 -5.21 1.61
CA LEU A 134 -8.34 -6.16 1.78
C LEU A 134 -8.56 -7.06 3.00
N ARG A 135 -9.71 -7.73 3.06
CA ARG A 135 -10.05 -8.61 4.21
C ARG A 135 -9.02 -9.71 4.43
N ASN A 136 -8.36 -10.14 3.36
CA ASN A 136 -7.32 -11.16 3.39
C ASN A 136 -5.90 -10.63 3.68
N LEU A 137 -5.74 -9.32 3.95
CA LEU A 137 -4.43 -8.72 4.18
C LEU A 137 -3.74 -9.32 5.40
N ARG A 138 -2.53 -9.83 5.19
CA ARG A 138 -1.65 -10.42 6.21
C ARG A 138 -0.38 -9.59 6.42
N THR A 139 0.12 -8.96 5.37
CA THR A 139 1.33 -8.14 5.42
C THR A 139 1.01 -6.74 4.96
N LEU A 140 1.33 -5.75 5.80
CA LEU A 140 1.23 -4.34 5.46
C LEU A 140 2.60 -3.69 5.67
N SER A 141 3.17 -3.15 4.59
CA SER A 141 4.39 -2.36 4.63
C SER A 141 4.09 -0.94 4.16
N LEU A 142 4.36 0.03 5.03
CA LEU A 142 4.12 1.43 4.78
C LEU A 142 5.44 2.18 5.01
N VAL A 143 5.90 2.82 3.96
CA VAL A 143 7.10 3.65 3.99
C VAL A 143 6.68 5.05 3.59
N GLY A 144 7.04 6.07 4.36
CA GLY A 144 6.72 7.46 3.98
C GLY A 144 6.29 8.35 5.14
N ARG A 145 5.57 9.42 4.80
CA ARG A 145 5.06 10.39 5.77
C ARG A 145 3.74 9.93 6.36
N PHE A 146 3.60 10.09 7.67
CA PHE A 146 2.42 9.71 8.43
C PHE A 146 1.88 10.92 9.20
N PRO A 147 0.57 11.24 9.10
CA PRO A 147 -0.07 12.24 9.95
C PRO A 147 0.15 11.97 11.44
N SER A 148 0.31 13.01 12.27
CA SER A 148 0.42 12.86 13.72
C SER A 148 -0.80 12.19 14.37
N ASP A 149 -2.00 12.38 13.81
CA ASP A 149 -3.25 11.83 14.33
C ASP A 149 -3.52 10.38 13.88
N ILE A 150 -2.64 9.79 13.05
CA ILE A 150 -2.85 8.46 12.46
C ILE A 150 -2.77 7.32 13.48
N THR A 151 -2.07 7.53 14.60
CA THR A 151 -1.77 6.50 15.59
C THR A 151 -3.02 5.79 16.10
N ALA A 152 -4.08 6.56 16.42
CA ALA A 152 -5.33 6.00 16.93
C ALA A 152 -6.06 5.17 15.86
N ALA A 153 -6.14 5.69 14.62
CA ALA A 153 -6.75 4.98 13.50
C ALA A 153 -5.98 3.68 13.18
N LEU A 154 -4.65 3.73 13.26
CA LEU A 154 -3.78 2.59 13.02
C LEU A 154 -3.98 1.51 14.09
N ILE A 155 -4.01 1.88 15.37
CA ILE A 155 -4.29 0.95 16.48
C ILE A 155 -5.67 0.30 16.31
N ASN A 156 -6.69 1.08 15.95
CA ASN A 156 -8.04 0.56 15.71
C ASN A 156 -8.06 -0.46 14.56
N MET A 157 -7.42 -0.12 13.44
CA MET A 157 -7.29 -1.01 12.28
C MET A 157 -6.59 -2.32 12.67
N LEU A 158 -5.46 -2.24 13.37
CA LEU A 158 -4.70 -3.40 13.84
C LEU A 158 -5.51 -4.26 14.82
N GLY A 159 -6.13 -3.64 15.82
CA GLY A 159 -7.00 -4.31 16.78
C GLY A 159 -8.12 -5.09 16.10
N SER A 160 -8.75 -4.49 15.08
CA SER A 160 -9.80 -5.16 14.29
C SER A 160 -9.31 -6.38 13.53
N ARG A 161 -8.03 -6.46 13.17
CA ARG A 161 -7.47 -7.59 12.39
C ARG A 161 -6.87 -8.69 13.24
N ILE A 162 -6.66 -8.44 14.53
CA ILE A 162 -6.13 -9.42 15.48
C ILE A 162 -7.26 -10.18 16.18
N GLN A 163 -8.39 -9.51 16.42
CA GLN A 163 -9.50 -10.03 17.23
C GLN A 163 -10.55 -10.83 16.44
N VAL A 164 -10.46 -10.91 15.11
CA VAL A 164 -11.53 -11.53 14.30
C VAL A 164 -11.33 -13.04 14.16
N ASN A 165 -12.34 -13.81 14.57
CA ASN A 165 -12.30 -15.28 14.61
C ASN A 165 -12.46 -15.97 13.24
N HIS A 166 -12.87 -15.24 12.20
CA HIS A 166 -13.24 -15.80 10.89
C HIS A 166 -12.53 -15.16 9.69
N GLU A 167 -11.71 -14.13 9.92
CA GLU A 167 -10.95 -13.45 8.87
C GLU A 167 -9.46 -13.75 9.07
N PRO A 168 -8.64 -13.73 7.99
CA PRO A 168 -7.20 -13.87 8.13
C PRO A 168 -6.64 -12.77 9.04
N LYS A 169 -5.84 -13.18 10.03
CA LYS A 169 -5.15 -12.24 10.90
C LYS A 169 -4.05 -11.52 10.14
N LEU A 170 -3.88 -10.23 10.42
CA LEU A 170 -2.66 -9.52 10.03
C LEU A 170 -1.49 -10.18 10.79
N GLN A 171 -0.41 -10.49 10.08
CA GLN A 171 0.76 -11.21 10.59
C GLN A 171 1.97 -10.29 10.74
N SER A 172 2.14 -9.36 9.81
CA SER A 172 3.29 -8.46 9.77
C SER A 172 2.89 -7.02 9.45
N LEU A 173 3.47 -6.08 10.20
CA LEU A 173 3.41 -4.65 9.95
C LEU A 173 4.83 -4.09 9.89
N TYR A 174 5.13 -3.43 8.79
CA TYR A 174 6.37 -2.69 8.59
C TYR A 174 6.00 -1.22 8.45
N LEU A 175 6.54 -0.39 9.34
CA LEU A 175 6.38 1.06 9.29
C LEU A 175 7.76 1.69 9.20
N GLN A 176 8.01 2.41 8.12
CA GLN A 176 9.23 3.18 7.95
C GLN A 176 8.87 4.65 7.77
N PRO A 177 8.75 5.42 8.87
CA PRO A 177 8.57 6.86 8.78
C PRO A 177 9.72 7.48 8.01
N HIS A 178 9.41 8.19 6.94
CA HIS A 178 10.39 9.04 6.28
C HIS A 178 10.35 10.41 6.95
N PRO A 179 11.45 10.90 7.57
CA PRO A 179 11.50 12.27 8.02
C PRO A 179 11.45 13.20 6.81
N TYR A 180 11.01 14.42 7.04
CA TYR A 180 10.95 15.45 6.02
C TYR A 180 12.34 15.58 5.36
N ASP A 181 12.38 15.54 4.03
CA ASP A 181 13.52 16.01 3.24
C ASP A 181 13.64 17.52 3.52
N SER A 182 14.27 17.85 4.64
CA SER A 182 14.58 19.21 5.02
C SER A 182 15.84 19.63 4.28
N ASP A 183 15.76 19.80 2.96
CA ASP A 183 16.57 20.84 2.32
C ASP A 183 16.08 22.23 2.78
N ASP A 184 14.90 22.29 3.40
CA ASP A 184 14.37 23.45 4.11
C ASP A 184 14.44 23.21 5.64
N GLU A 185 15.53 23.61 6.29
CA GLU A 185 15.77 23.52 7.75
C GLU A 185 14.76 24.33 8.61
N SER A 186 13.71 24.89 8.02
CA SER A 186 12.96 25.98 8.64
C SER A 186 11.84 25.54 9.61
N VAL A 187 11.29 24.33 9.52
CA VAL A 187 10.21 23.92 10.45
C VAL A 187 10.22 22.41 10.70
N PRO A 188 10.66 21.93 11.89
CA PRO A 188 10.21 20.63 12.35
C PRO A 188 8.70 20.72 12.54
N SER A 189 7.94 20.17 11.60
CA SER A 189 6.48 20.09 11.69
C SER A 189 6.11 19.43 13.01
N ALA A 190 5.43 20.18 13.88
CA ALA A 190 4.93 19.68 15.15
C ALA A 190 3.97 18.47 14.98
N ASP A 191 3.52 18.26 13.74
CA ASP A 191 2.55 17.27 13.27
C ASP A 191 3.21 16.04 12.59
N ALA A 192 4.54 15.88 12.72
CA ALA A 192 5.22 14.66 12.31
C ALA A 192 4.93 13.50 13.28
N TRP A 193 4.79 12.28 12.75
CA TRP A 193 4.75 11.05 13.54
C TRP A 193 6.02 10.88 14.38
N LYS A 194 5.88 10.64 15.69
CA LYS A 194 6.97 10.70 16.68
C LYS A 194 7.37 9.31 17.14
N ALA A 195 8.58 9.19 17.70
CA ALA A 195 9.04 7.96 18.34
C ALA A 195 8.06 7.47 19.44
N SER A 196 7.40 8.39 20.16
CA SER A 196 6.37 8.03 21.16
C SER A 196 5.18 7.30 20.54
N ASP A 197 4.80 7.65 19.32
CA ASP A 197 3.67 7.02 18.63
C ASP A 197 4.02 5.59 18.21
N ALA A 198 5.23 5.38 17.71
CA ALA A 198 5.77 4.05 17.41
C ALA A 198 5.77 3.15 18.66
N GLU A 199 6.21 3.67 19.80
CA GLU A 199 6.18 2.95 21.07
C GLU A 199 4.74 2.72 21.58
N GLN A 200 3.80 3.63 21.31
CA GLN A 200 2.39 3.43 21.63
C GLN A 200 1.79 2.27 20.80
N VAL A 201 2.09 2.20 19.50
CA VAL A 201 1.66 1.08 18.63
C VAL A 201 2.25 -0.23 19.13
N LYS A 202 3.57 -0.28 19.38
CA LYS A 202 4.25 -1.49 19.90
C LYS A 202 3.68 -1.94 21.24
N SER A 203 3.53 -1.03 22.20
CA SER A 203 3.06 -1.36 23.56
C SER A 203 1.61 -1.85 23.55
N THR A 204 0.75 -1.26 22.73
CA THR A 204 -0.65 -1.69 22.58
C THR A 204 -0.76 -3.11 22.03
N LEU A 205 0.24 -3.54 21.24
CA LEU A 205 0.25 -4.81 20.53
C LEU A 205 1.25 -5.84 21.08
N ALA A 206 1.92 -5.53 22.19
CA ALA A 206 3.01 -6.32 22.76
C ALA A 206 2.62 -7.77 23.13
N ASN A 207 1.32 -8.06 23.27
CA ASN A 207 0.79 -9.37 23.62
C ASN A 207 0.23 -10.16 22.43
N THR A 208 0.59 -9.77 21.21
CA THR A 208 0.07 -10.39 19.98
C THR A 208 1.19 -11.17 19.27
N GLU A 209 0.85 -12.27 18.57
CA GLU A 209 1.81 -13.07 17.76
C GLU A 209 2.27 -12.31 16.48
N PHE A 210 2.28 -11.00 16.54
CA PHE A 210 2.34 -10.08 15.42
C PHE A 210 3.74 -9.49 15.28
N VAL A 211 4.31 -9.52 14.08
CA VAL A 211 5.64 -8.95 13.82
C VAL A 211 5.46 -7.47 13.49
N ILE A 212 5.97 -6.61 14.37
CA ILE A 212 6.01 -5.16 14.15
C ILE A 212 7.47 -4.75 13.97
N VAL A 213 7.79 -4.26 12.78
CA VAL A 213 9.06 -3.61 12.51
C VAL A 213 8.78 -2.13 12.29
N ILE A 214 9.34 -1.30 13.16
CA ILE A 214 9.34 0.15 12.98
C ILE A 214 10.79 0.58 12.84
N ASP A 215 11.15 1.03 11.65
CA ASP A 215 12.50 1.46 11.33
C ASP A 215 12.52 2.97 11.04
N SER A 216 13.16 3.75 11.89
CA SER A 216 13.39 5.19 11.66
C SER A 216 14.69 5.46 10.90
N GLY A 217 15.42 4.42 10.52
CA GLY A 217 16.71 4.47 9.83
C GLY A 217 16.58 4.74 8.32
N TRP A 218 17.52 5.53 7.81
CA TRP A 218 17.66 5.92 6.41
C TRP A 218 18.44 4.92 5.54
N ASP A 219 18.80 3.75 6.06
CA ASP A 219 19.56 2.75 5.31
C ASP A 219 18.63 2.07 4.28
N SER A 220 18.43 2.81 3.20
CA SER A 220 17.83 2.39 1.95
C SER A 220 18.51 1.10 1.46
N CYS A 221 17.69 0.19 0.95
CA CYS A 221 18.04 -0.98 0.16
C CYS A 221 18.34 -2.29 0.93
N ALA A 222 17.34 -2.90 1.58
CA ALA A 222 17.38 -4.35 1.83
C ALA A 222 16.02 -5.05 2.00
N PHE A 223 14.88 -4.49 1.55
CA PHE A 223 13.62 -5.25 1.60
C PHE A 223 13.45 -6.24 0.43
N GLY A 224 14.43 -6.31 -0.48
CA GLY A 224 14.45 -7.26 -1.60
C GLY A 224 14.93 -8.68 -1.25
N GLU A 225 15.45 -8.94 -0.04
CA GLU A 225 16.10 -10.22 0.30
C GLU A 225 15.55 -10.94 1.55
N LEU A 226 14.47 -10.45 2.16
CA LEU A 226 13.84 -11.12 3.31
C LEU A 226 12.56 -11.86 2.90
N LEU A 227 12.69 -12.86 2.04
CA LEU A 227 11.82 -14.04 1.92
C LEU A 227 12.61 -15.23 1.35
#